data_AF-A0A438GD18-F1
#
_entry.id   AF-A0A438GD18-F1
#
_cell.length_a   1.000
_cell.length_b   1.000
_cell.length_c   1.000
_cell.angle_alpha   90.00
_cell.angle_beta   90.00
_cell.angle_gamma   90.00
#
_symmetry.space_group_name_H-M   'P 1'
#
loop_
_entity.id
_entity.type
_entity.pdbx_description
1 polymer ?
#
loop_
_entity_poly.entity_id
_entity_poly.type
_entity_poly.pdbx_seq_one_letter_code
_entity_poly.pdbx_strand_id
1 'polypeptide(L)'
;MAAGFHPGVLLQRKPRLQGQVGPPTAEPPITIPGSEYRALLASFQTLTTTQAAIMERMNHFQTQQDQQTLILRDIQQHLGLVPPAPPVAVPSSVPAEDLSYPPEEPTT
;
A
#
# COMPACT_ATOMS: atom_id res chain seq x y z
N MET A 1 34.76 -34.77 -17.79
CA MET A 1 34.53 -35.92 -16.90
C MET A 1 33.87 -35.43 -15.63
N ALA A 2 32.87 -36.16 -15.16
CA ALA A 2 31.87 -35.74 -14.17
C ALA A 2 32.31 -35.91 -12.71
N ALA A 3 31.75 -35.09 -11.82
CA ALA A 3 31.34 -35.35 -10.44
C ALA A 3 30.76 -34.01 -9.92
N GLY A 4 29.48 -33.85 -9.58
CA GLY A 4 28.68 -34.67 -8.69
C GLY A 4 28.73 -34.09 -7.28
N PHE A 5 28.21 -32.88 -7.05
CA PHE A 5 28.12 -32.30 -5.70
C PHE A 5 26.73 -32.58 -5.11
N HIS A 6 26.67 -33.62 -4.28
CA HIS A 6 25.63 -33.78 -3.25
C HIS A 6 26.35 -33.91 -1.91
N PRO A 7 26.00 -33.07 -0.92
CA PRO A 7 26.12 -33.48 0.46
C PRO A 7 24.79 -33.23 1.16
N GLY A 8 23.94 -34.25 1.13
CA GLY A 8 23.02 -34.47 2.23
C GLY A 8 23.83 -34.99 3.41
N VAL A 9 24.02 -34.17 4.44
CA VAL A 9 24.33 -34.65 5.79
C VAL A 9 23.20 -34.24 6.72
N LEU A 10 22.35 -35.25 6.91
CA LEU A 10 21.24 -35.44 7.80
C LEU A 10 21.46 -34.86 9.21
N LEU A 11 20.88 -33.70 9.50
CA LEU A 11 20.61 -33.29 10.88
C LEU A 11 19.42 -34.10 11.42
N GLN A 12 19.72 -35.27 11.99
CA GLN A 12 18.79 -36.08 12.78
C GLN A 12 18.29 -35.28 13.99
N ARG A 13 17.16 -34.57 13.85
CA ARG A 13 16.39 -34.10 15.01
C ARG A 13 15.54 -35.27 15.52
N LYS A 14 15.97 -35.86 16.65
CA LYS A 14 15.21 -36.86 17.40
C LYS A 14 13.78 -36.36 17.72
N PRO A 15 12.73 -37.18 17.53
CA PRO A 15 11.40 -36.83 18.02
C PRO A 15 11.32 -37.10 19.52
N ARG A 16 11.01 -36.06 20.31
CA ARG A 16 10.59 -36.23 21.70
C ARG A 16 9.06 -36.29 21.69
N LEU A 17 8.51 -37.47 21.96
CA LEU A 17 7.08 -37.69 22.13
C LEU A 17 6.60 -36.87 23.35
N GLN A 18 5.81 -35.82 23.11
CA GLN A 18 4.47 -35.64 23.71
C GLN A 18 4.00 -34.20 23.55
N GLY A 19 2.85 -34.09 22.90
CA GLY A 19 2.14 -32.88 22.55
C GLY A 19 1.35 -33.24 21.31
N GLN A 20 0.17 -33.79 21.52
CA GLN A 20 -0.76 -34.22 20.47
C GLN A 20 -1.05 -33.03 19.54
N VAL A 21 -0.28 -32.88 18.47
CA VAL A 21 -0.63 -32.00 17.36
C VAL A 21 -1.50 -32.86 16.46
N GLY A 22 -2.82 -32.80 16.69
CA GLY A 22 -3.77 -33.13 15.64
C GLY A 22 -3.44 -32.31 14.38
N PRO A 23 -3.91 -32.71 13.19
CA PRO A 23 -3.66 -31.92 11.98
C PRO A 23 -3.96 -30.46 12.29
N PRO A 24 -3.11 -29.49 11.88
CA PRO A 24 -3.47 -28.09 12.06
C PRO A 24 -4.88 -27.97 11.51
N THR A 25 -5.85 -27.62 12.35
CA THR A 25 -7.21 -27.43 11.91
C THR A 25 -7.12 -26.36 10.85
N ALA A 26 -7.12 -26.76 9.57
CA ALA A 26 -7.33 -25.84 8.48
C ALA A 26 -8.69 -25.23 8.82
N GLU A 27 -8.71 -23.92 9.07
CA GLU A 27 -9.98 -23.24 9.25
C GLU A 27 -10.89 -23.67 8.09
N PRO A 28 -12.14 -24.06 8.37
CA PRO A 28 -13.04 -24.50 7.32
C PRO A 28 -13.05 -23.44 6.21
N PRO A 29 -12.81 -23.82 4.95
CA PRO A 29 -12.78 -22.86 3.86
C PRO A 29 -14.05 -22.03 3.89
N ILE A 30 -13.91 -20.70 3.97
CA ILE A 30 -15.06 -19.80 3.88
C ILE A 30 -15.67 -20.00 2.49
N THR A 31 -16.86 -20.58 2.45
CA THR A 31 -17.60 -20.78 1.19
C THR A 31 -18.30 -19.47 0.87
N ILE A 32 -17.74 -18.70 -0.06
CA ILE A 32 -18.34 -17.45 -0.52
C ILE A 32 -19.40 -17.79 -1.58
N PRO A 33 -20.67 -17.41 -1.39
CA PRO A 33 -21.69 -17.53 -2.43
C PRO A 33 -21.27 -16.82 -3.71
N GLY A 34 -21.64 -17.36 -4.87
CA GLY A 34 -21.21 -16.81 -6.16
C GLY A 34 -21.60 -15.34 -6.38
N SER A 35 -22.69 -14.87 -5.77
CA SER A 35 -23.12 -13.46 -5.79
C SER A 35 -22.16 -12.56 -5.02
N GLU A 36 -21.75 -12.96 -3.80
CA GLU A 36 -20.79 -12.22 -2.97
C GLU A 36 -19.41 -12.19 -3.62
N TYR A 37 -18.98 -13.30 -4.23
CA TYR A 37 -17.73 -13.34 -4.98
C TYR A 37 -17.74 -12.36 -6.17
N ARG A 38 -18.83 -12.30 -6.94
CA ARG A 38 -18.97 -11.33 -8.04
C ARG A 38 -18.98 -9.88 -7.54
N ALA A 39 -19.68 -9.61 -6.44
CA ALA A 39 -19.69 -8.29 -5.83
C ALA A 39 -18.29 -7.87 -5.37
N LEU A 40 -17.56 -8.77 -4.70
CA LEU A 40 -16.19 -8.54 -4.26
C LEU A 40 -15.24 -8.29 -5.45
N LEU A 41 -15.38 -9.07 -6.52
CA LEU A 41 -14.61 -8.87 -7.75
C LEU A 41 -14.89 -7.49 -8.38
N ALA A 42 -16.16 -7.08 -8.43
CA ALA A 42 -16.54 -5.76 -8.92
C ALA A 42 -15.96 -4.62 -8.04
N SER A 43 -15.95 -4.80 -6.72
CA SER A 43 -15.32 -3.85 -5.79
C SER A 43 -13.83 -3.71 -6.06
N PHE A 44 -13.11 -4.82 -6.23
CA PHE A 44 -11.68 -4.77 -6.56
C PHE A 44 -11.42 -4.11 -7.92
N GLN A 45 -12.20 -4.45 -8.94
CA GLN A 45 -12.06 -3.79 -10.26
C GLN A 45 -12.28 -2.28 -10.16
N THR A 46 -13.31 -1.86 -9.42
CA THR A 46 -13.59 -0.44 -9.20
C THR A 46 -12.44 0.23 -8.47
N LEU A 47 -11.93 -0.39 -7.41
CA LEU A 47 -10.80 0.12 -6.64
C LEU A 47 -9.55 0.27 -7.51
N THR A 48 -9.17 -0.77 -8.25
CA THR A 48 -8.02 -0.77 -9.14
C THR A 48 -8.16 0.30 -10.23
N THR A 49 -9.33 0.40 -10.85
CA THR A 49 -9.59 1.41 -11.89
C THR A 49 -9.52 2.82 -11.34
N THR A 50 -10.10 3.04 -10.15
CA THR A 50 -10.07 4.36 -9.49
C THR A 50 -8.64 4.76 -9.14
N GLN A 51 -7.84 3.82 -8.61
CA GLN A 51 -6.44 4.09 -8.29
C GLN A 51 -5.64 4.44 -9.55
N ALA A 52 -5.86 3.73 -10.66
CA ALA A 52 -5.21 4.05 -11.94
C ALA A 52 -5.59 5.45 -12.45
N ALA A 53 -6.88 5.79 -12.42
CA ALA A 53 -7.36 7.11 -12.85
C ALA A 53 -6.81 8.25 -11.97
N ILE A 54 -6.64 8.02 -10.67
CA ILE A 54 -6.00 9.00 -9.76
C ILE A 54 -4.53 9.18 -10.14
N MET A 55 -3.79 8.08 -10.35
CA MET A 55 -2.37 8.14 -10.72
C MET A 55 -2.17 8.87 -12.05
N GLU A 56 -3.01 8.60 -13.05
CA GLU A 56 -3.02 9.29 -14.33
C GLU A 56 -3.32 10.78 -14.17
N ARG A 57 -4.36 11.12 -13.39
CA ARG A 57 -4.69 12.53 -13.10
C ARG A 57 -3.55 13.26 -12.38
N MET A 58 -2.87 12.61 -11.44
CA MET A 58 -1.70 13.19 -10.77
C MET A 58 -0.56 13.46 -11.74
N ASN A 59 -0.29 12.55 -12.69
CA ASN A 59 0.70 12.77 -13.74
C ASN A 59 0.35 13.96 -14.65
N HIS A 60 -0.93 14.06 -15.04
CA HIS A 60 -1.42 15.21 -15.81
C HIS A 60 -1.26 16.52 -15.03
N PHE A 61 -1.62 16.52 -13.75
CA PHE A 61 -1.47 17.71 -12.90
C PHE A 61 -0.01 18.13 -12.76
N GLN A 62 0.91 17.19 -12.54
CA GLN A 62 2.35 17.50 -12.50
C GLN A 62 2.85 18.11 -13.80
N THR A 63 2.49 17.51 -14.94
CA THR A 63 2.87 18.05 -16.26
C THR A 63 2.32 19.48 -16.45
N GLN A 64 1.08 19.73 -16.00
CA GLN A 64 0.49 21.07 -16.03
C GLN A 64 1.23 22.05 -15.11
N GLN A 65 1.63 21.63 -13.91
CA GLN A 65 2.43 22.45 -13.01
C GLN A 65 3.80 22.80 -13.60
N ASP A 66 4.47 21.83 -14.21
CA ASP A 66 5.77 22.04 -14.88
C ASP A 66 5.61 23.03 -16.05
N GLN A 67 4.58 22.86 -16.86
CA GLN A 67 4.28 23.77 -17.96
C GLN A 67 4.02 25.20 -17.46
N GLN A 68 3.19 25.37 -16.42
CA GLN A 68 2.93 26.68 -15.82
C GLN A 68 4.22 27.30 -15.27
N THR A 69 5.07 26.50 -14.64
CA THR A 69 6.36 26.96 -14.12
C THR A 69 7.29 27.43 -15.24
N LEU A 70 7.32 26.73 -16.36
CA LEU A 70 8.11 27.14 -17.54
C LEU A 70 7.62 28.47 -18.11
N ILE A 71 6.31 28.66 -18.26
CA ILE A 71 5.73 29.91 -18.76
C ILE A 71 6.08 31.07 -17.83
N LEU A 72 5.92 30.88 -16.52
CA LEU A 72 6.28 31.90 -15.53
C LEU A 72 7.78 32.23 -15.58
N ARG A 73 8.64 31.22 -15.74
CA ARG A 73 10.08 31.42 -15.89
C ARG A 73 10.39 32.25 -17.13
N ASP A 74 9.79 31.92 -18.27
CA ASP A 74 10.00 32.60 -19.55
C ASP A 74 9.62 34.09 -19.48
N ILE A 75 8.41 34.38 -18.96
CA ILE A 75 7.96 35.76 -18.73
C ILE A 75 8.94 36.52 -17.83
N GLN A 76 9.43 35.90 -16.76
CA GLN A 76 10.39 36.54 -15.86
C GLN A 76 11.74 36.80 -16.54
N GLN A 77 12.23 35.89 -17.39
CA GLN A 77 13.44 36.14 -18.17
C GLN A 77 13.26 37.34 -19.11
N HIS A 78 12.11 37.44 -19.77
CA HIS A 78 11.80 38.58 -20.65
C HIS A 78 11.69 39.91 -19.91
N LEU A 79 11.19 39.89 -18.68
CA LEU A 79 11.04 41.08 -17.85
C LEU A 79 12.28 41.39 -16.99
N GLY A 80 13.32 40.54 -17.01
CA GLY A 80 14.48 40.67 -16.14
C GLY A 80 14.18 40.47 -14.65
N LEU A 81 13.11 39.75 -14.33
CA LEU A 81 12.68 39.46 -12.97
C LEU A 81 13.42 38.23 -12.42
N VAL A 82 13.69 38.25 -11.11
CA VAL A 82 14.27 37.10 -10.40
C VAL A 82 13.17 36.06 -10.13
N PRO A 83 13.37 34.77 -10.47
CA PRO A 83 12.39 33.71 -10.19
C PRO A 83 11.99 33.65 -8.71
N PRO A 84 10.70 33.44 -8.37
CA PRO A 84 10.30 33.17 -6.99
C PRO A 84 10.91 31.87 -6.49
N ALA A 85 11.20 31.81 -5.19
CA ALA A 85 11.68 30.59 -4.55
C ALA A 85 10.66 29.45 -4.74
N PRO A 86 11.11 28.18 -4.90
CA PRO A 86 10.22 27.04 -5.02
C PRO A 86 9.24 26.97 -3.85
N PRO A 87 7.98 26.53 -4.07
CA PRO A 87 7.04 26.33 -2.98
C PRO A 87 7.61 25.34 -1.98
N VAL A 88 7.73 25.75 -0.71
CA VAL A 88 8.19 24.89 0.38
C VAL A 88 7.12 23.81 0.58
N ALA A 89 7.50 22.55 0.38
CA ALA A 89 6.65 21.41 0.72
C ALA A 89 6.47 21.38 2.25
N VAL A 90 5.39 21.98 2.74
CA VAL A 90 4.95 21.80 4.12
C VAL A 90 4.38 20.38 4.24
N PRO A 91 5.01 19.47 5.00
CA PRO A 91 4.37 18.19 5.28
C PRO A 91 3.07 18.49 6.04
N SER A 92 1.95 17.96 5.54
CA SER A 92 0.69 17.99 6.26
C SER A 92 0.84 17.10 7.50
N SER A 93 1.22 17.70 8.62
CA SER A 93 1.14 17.07 9.93
C SER A 93 -0.32 17.04 10.32
N VAL A 94 -1.03 15.95 10.00
CA VAL A 94 -2.25 15.59 10.72
C VAL A 94 -1.79 15.33 12.15
N PRO A 95 -2.21 16.11 13.16
CA PRO A 95 -1.99 15.70 14.55
C PRO A 95 -2.66 14.33 14.68
N ALA A 96 -1.94 13.34 15.21
CA ALA A 96 -2.59 12.14 15.70
C ALA A 96 -3.56 12.61 16.79
N GLU A 97 -4.82 12.84 16.42
CA GLU A 97 -5.89 13.08 17.37
C GLU A 97 -5.92 11.84 18.27
N ASP A 98 -5.59 12.11 19.52
CA ASP A 98 -5.58 11.21 20.66
C ASP A 98 -6.72 10.19 20.57
N LEU A 99 -6.39 8.91 20.41
CA LEU A 99 -7.34 7.78 20.49
C LEU A 99 -7.87 7.57 21.93
N SER A 100 -7.98 8.64 22.72
CA SER A 100 -8.56 8.60 24.06
C SER A 100 -10.08 8.71 23.96
N TYR A 101 -10.68 7.64 23.45
CA TYR A 101 -12.09 7.37 23.71
C TYR A 101 -12.25 7.08 25.21
N PRO A 102 -13.16 7.75 25.95
CA PRO A 102 -13.48 7.31 27.29
C PRO A 102 -14.17 5.92 27.22
N PRO A 103 -13.95 5.02 28.20
CA PRO A 103 -14.69 3.78 28.26
C PRO A 103 -16.19 4.10 28.43
N GLU A 104 -17.04 3.54 27.59
CA GLU A 104 -18.48 3.56 27.83
C GLU A 104 -18.76 2.78 29.12
N GLU A 105 -19.35 3.44 30.11
CA GLU A 105 -19.82 2.81 31.33
C GLU A 105 -21.03 1.91 30.99
N PRO A 106 -21.10 0.65 31.46
CA PRO A 106 -22.25 -0.22 31.19
C PRO A 106 -23.52 0.39 31.82
N THR A 107 -24.40 0.89 30.97
CA THR A 107 -25.77 1.22 31.37
C THR A 107 -26.57 -0.08 31.46
N THR A 108 -26.82 -0.51 32.71
CA THR A 108 -27.84 -1.47 33.21
C THR A 108 -27.96 -2.84 32.55
#